data_AF-Q4FQS3-F1
#
_entry.id   AF-Q4FQS3-F1
#
_cell.length_a   1.000
_cell.length_b   1.000
_cell.length_c   1.000
_cell.angle_alpha   90.00
_cell.angle_beta   90.00
_cell.angle_gamma   90.00
#
_symmetry.space_group_name_H-M   'P 1'
#
loop_
_entity.id
_entity.type
_entity.pdbx_description
1 polymer ?
#
loop_
_entity_poly.entity_id
_entity_poly.type
_entity_poly.pdbx_seq_one_letter_code
_entity_poly.pdbx_strand_id
1 'polypeptide(L)'
;MRYNLDFKIKIIAYYKQGHTGLATGEKFAVNPQFVRKWVKQYQSGGIEAIRPKTSKAVYSADFKHQVLTTLLKQGLSQPETALKFNISAPALISHWHKAYRQYGMSGLTPKRQGRGAMTKPVITNKPDDDKTPAELKRELAYLRAENAYLKKLDALLREREQAATKQGSSKD
;
A
#
# COMPACT_ATOMS: atom_id res chain seq x y z
N MET A 1 11.22 10.41 6.53
CA MET A 1 12.53 9.81 6.87
C MET A 1 12.33 8.39 7.38
N ARG A 2 13.02 7.38 6.82
CA ARG A 2 12.99 6.00 7.34
C ARG A 2 14.27 5.76 8.13
N TYR A 3 14.13 5.41 9.41
CA TYR A 3 15.27 5.05 10.27
C TYR A 3 15.72 3.62 9.95
N ASN A 4 17.02 3.44 9.69
CA ASN A 4 17.61 2.11 9.46
C ASN A 4 17.71 1.30 10.76
N LEU A 5 18.02 0.00 10.65
CA LEU A 5 18.05 -0.90 11.80
C LEU A 5 19.14 -0.51 12.80
N ASP A 6 20.36 -0.27 12.33
CA ASP A 6 21.51 0.06 13.18
C ASP A 6 21.27 1.32 14.01
N PHE A 7 20.65 2.34 13.43
CA PHE A 7 20.27 3.55 14.14
C PHE A 7 19.28 3.28 15.27
N LYS A 8 18.27 2.43 15.03
CA LYS A 8 17.32 2.05 16.09
C LYS A 8 17.99 1.23 17.19
N ILE A 9 18.92 0.34 16.84
CA ILE A 9 19.70 -0.44 17.82
C ILE A 9 20.52 0.51 18.71
N LYS A 10 21.21 1.49 18.13
CA LYS A 10 21.98 2.50 18.89
C LYS A 10 21.09 3.27 19.88
N ILE A 11 19.90 3.68 19.44
CA ILE A 11 18.93 4.39 20.29
C ILE A 11 18.45 3.52 21.45
N ILE A 12 18.11 2.25 21.19
CA ILE A 12 17.65 1.31 22.22
C ILE A 12 18.78 1.00 23.20
N ALA A 13 20.02 0.84 22.72
CA ALA A 13 21.19 0.63 23.57
C ALA A 13 21.41 1.83 24.50
N TYR A 14 21.29 3.07 23.99
CA TYR A 14 21.37 4.27 24.81
C TYR A 14 20.23 4.32 25.85
N TYR A 15 18.99 4.06 25.45
CA TYR A 15 17.86 3.99 26.38
C TYR A 15 18.10 2.96 27.50
N LYS A 16 18.67 1.80 27.16
CA LYS A 16 19.01 0.73 28.12
C LYS A 16 20.07 1.11 29.16
N GLN A 17 20.86 2.16 28.92
CA GLN A 17 21.83 2.69 29.89
C GLN A 17 21.17 3.48 31.04
N GLY A 18 19.84 3.55 31.08
CA GLY A 18 19.07 4.25 32.12
C GLY A 18 18.56 5.63 31.69
N HIS A 19 18.81 6.04 30.46
CA HIS A 19 18.33 7.33 29.95
C HIS A 19 16.82 7.30 29.66
N THR A 20 16.14 8.40 29.96
CA THR A 20 14.71 8.54 29.66
C THR A 20 14.47 8.62 28.16
N GLY A 21 13.22 8.36 27.74
CA GLY A 21 12.83 8.48 26.34
C GLY A 21 12.95 9.91 25.81
N LEU A 22 12.80 10.91 26.69
CA LEU A 22 12.98 12.33 26.37
C LEU A 22 14.46 12.63 26.08
N ALA A 23 15.35 12.32 27.03
CA ALA A 23 16.78 12.55 26.89
C ALA A 23 17.38 11.79 25.69
N THR A 24 16.89 10.58 25.43
CA THR A 24 17.26 9.81 24.24
C THR A 24 16.77 10.49 22.97
N GLY A 25 15.54 11.00 22.95
CA GLY A 25 15.00 11.72 21.80
C GLY A 25 15.80 12.97 21.46
N GLU A 26 16.14 13.77 22.46
CA GLU A 26 16.97 14.98 22.31
C GLU A 26 18.36 14.65 21.77
N LYS A 27 19.05 13.66 22.35
CA LYS A 27 20.40 13.27 21.92
C LYS A 27 20.49 12.83 20.46
N PHE A 28 19.48 12.12 19.97
CA PHE A 28 19.48 11.58 18.61
C PHE A 28 18.61 12.40 17.63
N ALA A 29 18.08 13.55 18.06
CA ALA A 29 17.13 14.37 17.30
C ALA A 29 15.92 13.56 16.78
N VAL A 30 15.37 12.68 17.62
CA VAL A 30 14.22 11.82 17.33
C VAL A 30 13.07 12.16 18.28
N ASN A 31 11.84 12.16 17.76
CA ASN A 31 10.66 12.31 18.60
C ASN A 31 10.65 11.24 19.73
N PRO A 32 10.56 11.65 21.02
CA PRO A 32 10.54 10.72 22.17
C PRO A 32 9.48 9.61 22.09
N GLN A 33 8.38 9.86 21.38
CA GLN A 33 7.35 8.85 21.13
C GLN A 33 7.85 7.70 20.25
N PHE A 34 8.73 7.97 19.28
CA PHE A 34 9.36 6.93 18.46
C PHE A 34 10.35 6.11 19.28
N VAL A 35 11.11 6.74 20.17
CA VAL A 35 12.00 6.03 21.11
C VAL A 35 11.19 5.03 21.95
N ARG A 36 10.14 5.50 22.62
CA ARG A 36 9.24 4.64 23.41
C ARG A 36 8.65 3.51 22.58
N LYS A 37 8.24 3.81 21.33
CA LYS A 37 7.69 2.80 20.41
C LYS A 37 8.72 1.73 20.08
N TRP A 38 9.95 2.09 19.70
CA TRP A 38 10.99 1.11 19.33
C TRP A 38 11.43 0.28 20.53
N VAL A 39 11.51 0.87 21.72
CA VAL A 39 11.81 0.12 22.95
C VAL A 39 10.72 -0.92 23.22
N LYS A 40 9.44 -0.54 23.16
CA LYS A 40 8.32 -1.50 23.34
C LYS A 40 8.33 -2.61 22.30
N GLN A 41 8.59 -2.29 21.04
CA GLN A 41 8.71 -3.28 19.96
C GLN A 41 9.88 -4.25 20.23
N TYR A 42 11.03 -3.73 20.65
CA TYR A 42 12.19 -4.54 20.97
C TYR A 42 11.93 -5.45 22.19
N GLN A 43 11.25 -4.95 23.21
CA GLN A 43 10.84 -5.76 24.37
C GLN A 43 9.88 -6.89 23.99
N SER A 44 9.01 -6.68 22.99
CA SER A 44 8.02 -7.69 22.60
C SER A 44 8.56 -8.74 21.62
N GLY A 45 9.52 -8.41 20.75
CA GLY A 45 9.97 -9.31 19.68
C GLY A 45 11.41 -9.09 19.20
N GLY A 46 12.25 -8.46 20.02
CA GLY A 46 13.67 -8.30 19.77
C GLY A 46 13.99 -7.50 18.50
N ILE A 47 15.07 -7.89 17.82
CA ILE A 47 15.59 -7.19 16.64
C ILE A 47 14.60 -7.25 15.46
N GLU A 48 13.91 -8.37 15.26
CA GLU A 48 12.95 -8.53 14.16
C GLU A 48 11.74 -7.60 14.29
N ALA A 49 11.32 -7.26 15.51
CA ALA A 49 10.21 -6.34 15.75
C ALA A 49 10.55 -4.87 15.44
N ILE A 50 11.83 -4.49 15.48
CA ILE A 50 12.29 -3.13 15.16
C ILE A 50 12.82 -2.99 13.73
N ARG A 51 13.05 -4.12 13.03
CA ARG A 51 13.54 -4.17 11.66
C ARG A 51 12.66 -3.31 10.73
N PRO A 52 13.24 -2.35 9.99
CA PRO A 52 12.49 -1.57 9.01
C PRO A 52 11.86 -2.50 7.96
N LYS A 53 10.55 -2.35 7.74
CA LYS A 53 9.85 -3.10 6.68
C LYS A 53 10.15 -2.46 5.32
N THR A 54 10.70 -3.23 4.39
CA THR A 54 11.06 -2.77 3.03
C THR A 54 9.84 -2.66 2.12
N SER A 55 8.87 -3.55 2.27
CA SER A 55 7.64 -3.62 1.48
C SER A 55 6.36 -3.51 2.34
N LYS A 56 5.21 -3.35 1.67
CA LYS A 56 3.90 -3.43 2.34
C LYS A 56 3.69 -4.86 2.83
N ALA A 57 3.36 -5.01 4.11
CA ALA A 57 3.07 -6.33 4.69
C ALA A 57 1.79 -6.91 4.06
N VAL A 58 1.89 -8.14 3.56
CA VAL A 58 0.75 -8.93 3.10
C VAL A 58 0.40 -9.90 4.21
N TYR A 59 -0.87 -9.91 4.60
CA TYR A 59 -1.39 -10.78 5.65
C TYR A 59 -2.40 -11.74 5.04
N SER A 60 -2.24 -13.05 5.29
CA SER A 60 -3.19 -14.08 4.87
C SER A 60 -4.53 -13.91 5.60
N ALA A 61 -5.60 -14.46 5.04
CA ALA A 61 -6.92 -14.45 5.68
C ALA A 61 -6.87 -15.12 7.06
N ASP A 62 -6.18 -16.27 7.15
CA ASP A 62 -6.03 -17.03 8.39
C ASP A 62 -5.27 -16.27 9.46
N PHE A 63 -4.18 -15.57 9.09
CA PHE A 63 -3.45 -14.73 10.03
C PHE A 63 -4.34 -13.60 10.56
N LYS A 64 -5.08 -12.90 9.68
CA LYS A 64 -6.00 -11.84 10.12
C LYS A 64 -7.07 -12.39 11.04
N HIS A 65 -7.60 -13.58 10.74
CA HIS A 65 -8.59 -14.23 11.57
C HIS A 65 -8.01 -14.57 12.95
N GLN A 66 -6.83 -15.19 13.02
CA GLN A 66 -6.12 -15.49 14.27
C GLN A 66 -5.90 -14.23 15.13
N VAL A 67 -5.51 -13.11 14.50
CA VAL A 67 -5.34 -11.82 15.18
C VAL A 67 -6.65 -11.35 15.80
N LEU A 68 -7.75 -11.38 15.05
CA LEU A 68 -9.07 -10.96 15.55
C LEU A 68 -9.59 -11.89 16.65
N THR A 69 -9.44 -13.21 16.49
CA THR A 69 -9.82 -14.17 17.53
C THR A 69 -9.05 -13.93 18.81
N THR A 70 -7.75 -13.66 18.72
CA THR A 70 -6.90 -13.40 19.89
C THR A 70 -7.29 -12.10 20.57
N LEU A 71 -7.53 -11.04 19.79
CA LEU A 71 -8.01 -9.75 20.30
C LEU A 71 -9.27 -9.92 21.15
N LEU A 72 -10.27 -10.64 20.61
CA LEU A 72 -11.55 -10.84 21.28
C LEU A 72 -11.45 -11.77 22.49
N LYS A 73 -10.74 -12.90 22.36
CA LYS A 73 -10.60 -13.87 23.46
C LYS A 73 -9.81 -13.33 24.65
N GLN A 74 -8.82 -12.48 24.40
CA GLN A 74 -7.94 -11.94 25.44
C GLN A 74 -8.34 -10.54 25.89
N GLY A 75 -9.38 -9.93 25.31
CA GLY A 75 -9.82 -8.58 25.63
C GLY A 75 -8.76 -7.50 25.36
N LEU A 76 -7.83 -7.76 24.43
CA LEU A 76 -6.72 -6.85 24.16
C LEU A 76 -7.18 -5.63 23.38
N SER A 77 -6.56 -4.48 23.64
CA SER A 77 -6.71 -3.32 22.77
C SER A 77 -6.05 -3.55 21.41
N GLN A 78 -6.45 -2.76 20.39
CA GLN A 78 -5.83 -2.82 19.07
C GLN A 78 -4.31 -2.53 19.11
N PRO A 79 -3.80 -1.54 19.88
CA PRO A 79 -2.37 -1.32 20.01
C PRO A 79 -1.63 -2.51 20.64
N GLU A 80 -2.17 -3.13 21.68
CA GLU A 80 -1.56 -4.29 22.33
C GLU A 80 -1.53 -5.50 21.41
N THR A 81 -2.64 -5.77 20.71
CA THR A 81 -2.73 -6.83 19.72
C THR A 81 -1.73 -6.58 18.58
N ALA A 82 -1.60 -5.34 18.11
CA ALA A 82 -0.66 -5.00 17.06
C ALA A 82 0.79 -5.21 17.50
N LEU A 83 1.14 -4.88 18.75
CA LEU A 83 2.46 -5.17 19.31
C LEU A 83 2.71 -6.69 19.38
N LYS A 84 1.75 -7.45 19.90
CA LYS A 84 1.84 -8.91 20.03
C LYS A 84 2.09 -9.63 18.70
N PHE A 85 1.40 -9.21 17.64
CA PHE A 85 1.50 -9.82 16.31
C PHE A 85 2.47 -9.08 15.37
N ASN A 86 3.27 -8.15 15.88
CA ASN A 86 4.21 -7.32 15.09
C ASN A 86 3.55 -6.62 13.88
N ILE A 87 2.30 -6.16 14.05
CA ILE A 87 1.52 -5.43 13.04
C ILE A 87 1.92 -3.95 13.12
N SER A 88 2.23 -3.36 11.96
CA SER A 88 2.80 -2.01 11.88
C SER A 88 1.84 -0.90 12.30
N ALA A 89 0.53 -1.10 12.09
CA ALA A 89 -0.49 -0.11 12.31
C ALA A 89 -1.72 -0.75 12.98
N PRO A 90 -2.08 -0.34 14.21
CA PRO A 90 -3.27 -0.83 14.91
C PRO A 90 -4.57 -0.64 14.11
N ALA A 91 -4.67 0.44 13.32
CA ALA A 91 -5.81 0.72 12.45
C ALA A 91 -6.10 -0.37 11.39
N LEU A 92 -5.12 -1.22 11.05
CA LEU A 92 -5.35 -2.39 10.18
C LEU A 92 -6.28 -3.39 10.86
N ILE A 93 -6.12 -3.59 12.17
CA ILE A 93 -6.93 -4.52 12.95
C ILE A 93 -8.38 -4.03 12.98
N SER A 94 -8.61 -2.73 13.13
CA SER A 94 -9.95 -2.13 13.06
C SER A 94 -10.60 -2.38 11.69
N HIS A 95 -9.85 -2.23 10.60
CA HIS A 95 -10.33 -2.52 9.25
C HIS A 95 -10.69 -4.00 9.07
N TRP A 96 -9.81 -4.92 9.50
CA TRP A 96 -10.09 -6.35 9.44
C TRP A 96 -11.29 -6.73 10.27
N HIS A 97 -11.43 -6.15 11.46
CA HIS A 97 -12.57 -6.42 12.34
C HIS A 97 -13.88 -5.96 11.68
N LYS A 98 -13.92 -4.75 11.11
CA LYS A 98 -15.10 -4.26 10.37
C LYS A 98 -15.44 -5.16 9.16
N ALA A 99 -14.43 -5.53 8.37
CA ALA A 99 -14.63 -6.38 7.21
C ALA A 99 -15.12 -7.78 7.60
N TYR A 100 -14.59 -8.35 8.68
CA TYR A 100 -15.04 -9.64 9.21
C TYR A 100 -16.47 -9.58 9.73
N ARG A 101 -16.84 -8.51 10.45
CA ARG A 101 -18.24 -8.33 10.92
C ARG A 101 -19.24 -8.21 9.78
N GLN A 102 -18.84 -7.62 8.65
CA GLN A 102 -19.73 -7.40 7.52
C GLN A 102 -19.79 -8.59 6.55
N TYR A 103 -18.67 -9.27 6.32
CA TYR A 103 -18.54 -10.27 5.24
C TYR A 103 -17.96 -11.61 5.71
N GLY A 104 -17.77 -11.81 7.01
CA GLY A 104 -17.14 -13.00 7.57
C GLY A 104 -15.71 -13.21 7.05
N MET A 105 -15.31 -14.48 6.87
CA MET A 105 -13.99 -14.83 6.35
C MET A 105 -13.70 -14.24 4.98
N SER A 106 -14.71 -14.08 4.12
CA SER A 106 -14.54 -13.48 2.79
C SER A 106 -14.03 -12.03 2.88
N GLY A 107 -14.39 -11.29 3.93
CA GLY A 107 -13.90 -9.93 4.19
C GLY A 107 -12.40 -9.85 4.56
N LEU A 108 -11.81 -10.96 5.00
CA LEU A 108 -10.39 -11.05 5.35
C LEU A 108 -9.53 -11.49 4.17
N THR A 109 -10.14 -12.11 3.15
CA THR A 109 -9.44 -12.53 1.94
C THR A 109 -8.88 -11.30 1.20
N PRO A 110 -7.60 -11.31 0.81
CA PRO A 110 -7.07 -10.26 -0.04
C PRO A 110 -7.81 -10.26 -1.38
N LYS A 111 -8.63 -9.22 -1.63
CA LYS A 111 -9.15 -8.99 -2.99
C LYS A 111 -7.97 -8.62 -3.87
N ARG A 112 -7.81 -9.30 -5.00
CA ARG A 112 -6.92 -8.85 -6.07
C ARG A 112 -7.42 -7.49 -6.54
N GLN A 113 -6.86 -6.41 -6.01
CA GLN A 113 -7.00 -5.07 -6.59
C GLN A 113 -6.10 -5.03 -7.82
N GLY A 114 -6.54 -5.69 -8.87
CA GLY A 114 -6.12 -5.40 -10.24
C GLY A 114 -7.24 -4.65 -10.93
N ARG A 115 -6.90 -3.77 -11.86
CA ARG A 115 -7.82 -3.49 -12.97
C ARG A 115 -8.12 -4.84 -13.61
N GLY A 116 -9.40 -5.19 -13.79
CA GLY A 116 -9.75 -6.36 -14.58
C GLY A 116 -8.97 -6.30 -15.89
N ALA A 117 -8.45 -7.44 -16.36
CA ALA A 117 -7.80 -7.48 -17.65
C ALA A 117 -8.77 -6.85 -18.67
N MET A 118 -8.32 -5.83 -19.40
CA MET A 118 -9.12 -5.32 -20.51
C MET A 118 -9.32 -6.49 -21.46
N THR A 119 -10.55 -6.97 -21.59
CA THR A 119 -10.93 -7.88 -22.66
C THR A 119 -10.72 -7.13 -23.96
N LYS A 120 -9.69 -7.49 -24.72
CA LYS A 120 -9.59 -7.05 -26.11
C LYS A 120 -10.88 -7.52 -26.81
N PRO A 121 -11.58 -6.66 -27.55
CA PRO A 121 -12.73 -7.11 -28.31
C PRO A 121 -12.28 -8.18 -29.30
N VAL A 122 -13.10 -9.22 -29.45
CA VAL A 122 -12.90 -10.22 -30.50
C VAL A 122 -13.15 -9.51 -31.83
N ILE A 123 -12.08 -9.20 -32.55
CA ILE A 123 -12.13 -8.76 -33.94
C ILE A 123 -11.88 -10.00 -34.78
N THR A 124 -12.82 -10.33 -35.66
CA THR A 124 -12.70 -11.47 -36.58
C THR A 124 -11.85 -11.05 -37.77
N ASN A 125 -10.84 -11.85 -38.14
CA ASN A 125 -9.99 -11.59 -39.31
C ASN A 125 -10.65 -11.99 -40.65
N LYS A 126 -11.98 -12.03 -40.69
CA LYS A 126 -12.69 -12.39 -41.93
C LYS A 126 -12.69 -11.21 -42.90
N PRO A 127 -12.75 -11.45 -44.22
CA PRO A 127 -13.05 -10.40 -45.19
C PRO A 127 -14.32 -9.66 -44.81
N ASP A 128 -14.40 -8.36 -45.13
CA ASP A 128 -15.56 -7.53 -44.78
C ASP A 128 -16.86 -8.06 -45.39
N ASP A 129 -16.77 -8.70 -46.57
CA ASP A 129 -17.89 -9.31 -47.27
C ASP A 129 -18.51 -10.50 -46.51
N ASP A 130 -17.73 -11.15 -45.64
CA ASP A 130 -18.17 -12.28 -44.82
C ASP A 130 -18.63 -11.86 -43.41
N LYS A 131 -18.55 -10.56 -43.08
CA LYS A 131 -18.94 -10.03 -41.77
C LYS A 131 -20.43 -9.72 -41.75
N THR A 132 -21.08 -10.11 -40.68
CA THR A 132 -22.45 -9.69 -40.40
C THR A 132 -22.50 -8.16 -40.15
N PRO A 133 -23.64 -7.49 -40.41
CA PRO A 133 -23.79 -6.07 -40.08
C PRO A 133 -23.53 -5.73 -38.60
N ALA A 134 -23.74 -6.69 -37.69
CA ALA A 134 -23.45 -6.54 -36.27
C ALA A 134 -21.94 -6.55 -35.98
N GLU A 135 -21.18 -7.41 -36.65
CA GLU A 135 -19.72 -7.47 -36.53
C GLU A 135 -19.08 -6.18 -37.06
N LEU A 136 -19.51 -5.69 -38.22
CA LEU A 136 -19.03 -4.42 -38.79
C LEU A 136 -19.31 -3.23 -37.88
N LYS A 137 -20.51 -3.13 -37.30
CA LYS A 137 -20.84 -2.06 -36.34
C LYS A 137 -19.96 -2.10 -35.10
N ARG A 138 -19.67 -3.30 -34.59
CA ARG A 138 -18.82 -3.49 -33.41
C ARG A 138 -17.38 -3.08 -33.70
N GLU A 139 -16.85 -3.47 -34.84
CA GLU A 139 -15.51 -3.11 -35.30
C GLU A 139 -15.38 -1.60 -35.53
N LEU A 140 -16.34 -0.98 -36.23
CA LEU A 140 -16.40 0.47 -36.41
C LEU A 140 -16.43 1.23 -35.08
N ALA A 141 -17.23 0.78 -34.12
CA ALA A 141 -17.29 1.39 -32.80
C ALA A 141 -15.94 1.30 -32.06
N TYR A 142 -15.26 0.15 -32.17
CA TYR A 142 -13.94 -0.05 -31.59
C TYR A 142 -12.89 0.84 -32.26
N LEU A 143 -12.80 0.84 -33.58
CA LEU A 143 -11.85 1.66 -34.34
C LEU A 143 -12.06 3.16 -34.09
N ARG A 144 -13.31 3.61 -33.93
CA ARG A 144 -13.61 5.00 -33.54
C ARG A 144 -13.11 5.32 -32.14
N ALA A 145 -13.27 4.40 -31.19
CA ALA A 145 -12.77 4.57 -29.82
C ALA A 145 -11.23 4.59 -29.78
N GLU A 146 -10.57 3.70 -30.52
CA GLU A 146 -9.11 3.66 -30.66
C GLU A 146 -8.56 4.95 -31.27
N ASN A 147 -9.15 5.42 -32.37
CA ASN A 147 -8.77 6.70 -32.98
C ASN A 147 -8.97 7.88 -32.02
N ALA A 148 -10.07 7.92 -31.27
CA ALA A 148 -10.31 8.97 -30.28
C ALA A 148 -9.24 8.94 -29.16
N TYR A 149 -8.84 7.75 -28.71
CA TYR A 149 -7.78 7.57 -27.73
C TYR A 149 -6.43 8.07 -28.24
N LEU A 150 -6.05 7.69 -29.46
CA LEU A 150 -4.78 8.12 -30.08
C LEU A 150 -4.74 9.64 -30.27
N LYS A 151 -5.84 10.26 -30.70
CA LYS A 151 -5.94 11.73 -30.79
C LYS A 151 -5.78 12.41 -29.44
N LYS A 152 -6.37 11.86 -28.38
CA LYS A 152 -6.20 12.38 -27.02
C LYS A 152 -4.77 12.21 -26.52
N LEU A 153 -4.11 11.10 -26.84
CA LEU A 153 -2.72 10.87 -26.48
C LEU A 153 -1.80 11.88 -27.17
N ASP A 154 -1.97 12.09 -28.47
CA ASP A 154 -1.21 13.09 -29.24
C ASP A 154 -1.39 14.50 -28.66
N ALA A 155 -2.63 14.89 -28.35
CA ALA A 155 -2.91 16.17 -27.71
C ALA A 155 -2.16 16.35 -26.38
N LEU A 156 -2.17 15.32 -25.51
CA LEU A 156 -1.46 15.36 -24.22
C LEU A 156 0.07 15.42 -24.38
N LEU A 157 0.63 14.75 -25.40
CA LEU A 157 2.07 14.82 -25.68
C LEU A 157 2.47 16.23 -26.14
N ARG A 158 1.70 16.83 -27.05
CA ARG A 158 1.93 18.20 -27.51
C ARG A 158 1.81 19.22 -26.36
N GLU A 159 0.81 19.07 -25.49
CA GLU A 159 0.68 19.91 -24.29
C GLU A 159 1.92 19.81 -23.38
N ARG A 160 2.43 18.59 -23.18
CA ARG A 160 3.63 18.36 -22.36
C ARG A 160 4.89 18.99 -22.98
N GLU A 161 5.07 18.89 -24.29
CA GLU A 161 6.18 19.52 -25.01
C GLU A 161 6.12 21.06 -24.90
N GLN A 162 4.94 21.65 -25.11
CA GLN A 162 4.73 23.09 -24.96
C GLN A 162 4.95 23.59 -23.53
N ALA A 163 4.59 22.79 -22.52
CA ALA A 163 4.85 23.12 -21.13
C ALA A 163 6.36 23.08 -20.81
N ALA A 164 7.11 22.15 -21.41
CA ALA A 164 8.55 22.02 -21.21
C ALA A 164 9.34 23.18 -21.86
N THR A 165 8.96 23.63 -23.07
CA THR A 165 9.62 24.75 -23.73
C THR A 165 9.38 26.08 -23.01
N LYS A 166 8.20 26.29 -22.42
CA LYS A 166 7.89 27.49 -21.61
C LYS A 166 8.67 27.56 -20.30
N GLN A 167 9.06 26.43 -19.70
CA GLN A 167 9.86 26.41 -18.47
C GLN A 167 11.37 26.60 -18.70
N GLY A 168 11.87 26.32 -19.92
CA GLY A 168 13.27 26.57 -20.30
C GLY A 168 13.60 28.03 -20.61
N SER A 169 12.61 28.83 -21.03
CA SER A 169 12.79 30.22 -21.47
C SER A 169 12.68 31.28 -20.36
N SER A 170 12.47 30.89 -19.10
CA SER A 170 12.30 31.83 -17.96
C SER A 170 13.55 31.93 -17.06
N LYS A 171 14.70 31.43 -17.53
CA LYS A 171 16.02 31.63 -16.91
C LYS A 171 16.98 32.18 -17.95
N ASP A 172 16.77 33.43 -18.35
CA ASP A 172 17.79 34.34 -18.89
C ASP A 172 17.36 35.77 -18.53
#